data_AF-A0A254N6Y2-F1
#
_entry.id   AF-A0A254N6Y2-F1
#
_cell.length_a   1.000
_cell.length_b   1.000
_cell.length_c   1.000
_cell.angle_alpha   90.00
_cell.angle_beta   90.00
_cell.angle_gamma   90.00
#
_symmetry.space_group_name_H-M   'P 1'
#
loop_
_entity.id
_entity.type
_entity.pdbx_description
1 polymer ?
#
loop_
_entity_poly.entity_id
_entity_poly.type
_entity_poly.pdbx_seq_one_letter_code
_entity_poly.pdbx_strand_id
1 'polypeptide(L)'
;MSDQANATEFERYSSPAVLMHWLVAQALAGAATAGLILGDMPDAAVGRQGWFDWHRWLGVSAFGLILARLLVRAARRAPPPLPSLPRAQRWLAHATHAALYLLMVAAPVSGYLLSNRMGEVIVLFGVAELPSLLGTDHAQMQLLEQVHKWTNYALMAVAALHVAANFRIGSPSMLTWRLPAPASTMVTRMASVVASPAQSKGWDRWHSPWTTSGHGSVPCSTATLGRAH
;
A
#
# COMPACT_ATOMS: atom_id res chain seq x y z
N MET A 1 -20.80 34.11 -21.39
CA MET A 1 -19.85 33.13 -21.95
C MET A 1 -18.60 33.14 -21.08
N SER A 2 -18.68 32.54 -19.87
CA SER A 2 -17.59 32.48 -18.89
C SER A 2 -17.98 31.60 -17.69
N ASP A 3 -18.26 30.31 -17.93
CA ASP A 3 -18.60 29.31 -16.89
C ASP A 3 -17.68 28.06 -16.92
N GLN A 4 -16.52 28.16 -17.59
CA GLN A 4 -15.68 26.98 -17.89
C GLN A 4 -14.35 26.92 -17.10
N ALA A 5 -14.14 27.76 -16.08
CA ALA A 5 -12.84 27.90 -15.44
C ALA A 5 -12.64 27.14 -14.11
N ASN A 6 -13.63 26.45 -13.56
CA ASN A 6 -13.52 25.86 -12.21
C ASN A 6 -13.71 24.33 -12.12
N ALA A 7 -13.72 23.60 -13.24
CA ALA A 7 -14.01 22.16 -13.27
C ALA A 7 -12.77 21.24 -13.19
N THR A 8 -11.61 21.72 -12.73
CA THR A 8 -10.35 20.95 -12.70
C THR A 8 -9.90 20.51 -11.31
N GLU A 9 -10.63 20.82 -10.24
CA GLU A 9 -10.29 20.30 -8.92
C GLU A 9 -10.82 18.87 -8.79
N PHE A 10 -10.00 17.90 -9.23
CA PHE A 10 -10.12 16.53 -8.72
C PHE A 10 -10.10 16.63 -7.20
N GLU A 11 -11.22 16.39 -6.52
CA GLU A 11 -11.28 16.31 -5.05
C GLU A 11 -10.25 15.26 -4.60
N ARG A 12 -9.04 15.71 -4.30
CA ARG A 12 -8.03 14.89 -3.64
C ARG A 12 -8.60 14.58 -2.28
N TYR A 13 -8.63 13.30 -1.94
CA TYR A 13 -8.97 12.87 -0.57
C TYR A 13 -8.20 13.74 0.42
N SER A 14 -8.90 14.31 1.40
CA SER A 14 -8.30 15.17 2.42
C SER A 14 -7.04 14.50 2.98
N SER A 15 -5.89 15.18 2.96
CA SER A 15 -4.58 14.67 3.42
C SER A 15 -4.62 13.83 4.71
N PRO A 16 -5.49 14.11 5.72
CA PRO A 16 -5.62 13.29 6.92
C PRO A 16 -6.09 11.84 6.67
N ALA A 17 -6.97 11.62 5.69
CA ALA A 17 -7.51 10.28 5.39
C ALA A 17 -6.45 9.36 4.75
N VAL A 18 -5.56 9.96 3.96
CA VAL A 18 -4.40 9.28 3.38
C VAL A 18 -3.38 8.96 4.46
N LEU A 19 -3.06 9.92 5.33
CA LEU A 19 -2.15 9.67 6.47
C LEU A 19 -2.67 8.53 7.35
N MET A 20 -3.94 8.57 7.76
CA MET A 20 -4.55 7.52 8.59
C MET A 20 -4.51 6.14 7.90
N HIS A 21 -4.63 6.09 6.57
CA HIS A 21 -4.49 4.84 5.83
C HIS A 21 -3.09 4.24 5.97
N TRP A 22 -2.06 5.04 5.80
CA TRP A 22 -0.69 4.58 5.92
C TRP A 22 -0.29 4.23 7.33
N LEU A 23 -0.78 4.98 8.33
CA LEU A 23 -0.55 4.66 9.74
C LEU A 23 -1.13 3.28 10.07
N VAL A 24 -2.39 3.01 9.67
CA VAL A 24 -2.99 1.67 9.85
C VAL A 24 -2.21 0.60 9.10
N ALA A 25 -1.83 0.85 7.85
CA ALA A 25 -1.09 -0.13 7.04
C ALA A 25 0.27 -0.47 7.66
N GLN A 26 1.03 0.53 8.13
CA GLN A 26 2.33 0.32 8.77
C GLN A 26 2.20 -0.36 10.13
N ALA A 27 1.21 0.04 10.95
CA ALA A 27 0.96 -0.60 12.24
C ALA A 27 0.58 -2.08 12.08
N LEU A 28 -0.30 -2.40 11.13
CA LEU A 28 -0.67 -3.79 10.82
C LEU A 28 0.49 -4.59 10.25
N ALA A 29 1.29 -4.01 9.36
CA ALA A 29 2.48 -4.66 8.82
C ALA A 29 3.49 -4.98 9.92
N GLY A 30 3.79 -4.02 10.80
CA GLY A 30 4.69 -4.23 11.94
C GLY A 30 4.16 -5.29 12.91
N ALA A 31 2.87 -5.25 13.24
CA ALA A 31 2.23 -6.25 14.10
C ALA A 31 2.32 -7.65 13.48
N ALA A 32 2.02 -7.79 12.18
CA ALA A 32 2.10 -9.05 11.47
C ALA A 32 3.54 -9.59 11.43
N THR A 33 4.53 -8.75 11.14
CA THR A 33 5.95 -9.12 11.19
C THR A 33 6.36 -9.60 12.58
N ALA A 34 6.00 -8.87 13.64
CA ALA A 34 6.27 -9.30 15.02
C ALA A 34 5.59 -10.64 15.35
N GLY A 35 4.36 -10.86 14.87
CA GLY A 35 3.63 -12.11 15.06
C GLY A 35 4.27 -13.31 14.34
N LEU A 36 4.78 -13.11 13.12
CA LEU A 36 5.53 -14.14 12.40
C LEU A 36 6.85 -14.47 13.12
N ILE A 37 7.60 -13.45 13.55
CA ILE A 37 8.82 -13.63 14.33
C ILE A 37 8.55 -14.42 15.61
N LEU A 38 7.47 -14.10 16.34
CA LEU A 38 7.05 -14.85 17.52
C LEU A 38 6.69 -16.31 17.20
N GLY A 39 6.04 -16.56 16.06
CA GLY A 39 5.68 -17.91 15.63
C GLY A 39 6.89 -18.81 15.34
N ASP A 40 7.99 -18.22 14.86
CA ASP A 40 9.22 -18.94 14.51
C ASP A 40 10.21 -19.07 15.68
N MET A 41 10.03 -18.27 16.73
CA MET A 41 10.90 -18.31 17.92
C MET A 41 10.60 -19.51 18.82
N PRO A 42 11.62 -20.21 19.33
CA PRO A 42 11.44 -21.21 20.40
C PRO A 42 10.82 -20.59 21.65
N ASP A 43 9.99 -21.35 22.37
CA ASP A 43 9.33 -20.84 23.59
C ASP A 43 10.31 -20.40 24.68
N ALA A 44 11.47 -21.07 24.77
CA ALA A 44 12.53 -20.73 25.71
C ALA A 44 13.49 -19.61 25.24
N ALA A 45 13.22 -18.98 24.09
CA ALA A 45 14.12 -17.97 23.53
C ALA A 45 14.24 -16.72 24.42
N VAL A 46 15.48 -16.30 24.70
CA VAL A 46 15.77 -15.07 25.43
C VAL A 46 15.23 -13.87 24.65
N GLY A 47 14.42 -13.04 25.31
CA GLY A 47 13.80 -11.85 24.69
C GLY A 47 12.45 -12.10 24.01
N ARG A 48 11.93 -13.34 24.00
CA ARG A 48 10.59 -13.65 23.45
C ARG A 48 9.48 -12.80 24.06
N GLN A 49 9.53 -12.57 25.38
CA GLN A 49 8.54 -11.71 26.06
C GLN A 49 8.54 -10.27 25.54
N GLY A 50 9.72 -9.71 25.27
CA GLY A 50 9.81 -8.36 24.69
C GLY A 50 9.16 -8.28 23.30
N TRP A 51 9.27 -9.34 22.49
CA TRP A 51 8.55 -9.43 21.22
C TRP A 51 7.03 -9.54 21.42
N PHE A 52 6.56 -10.27 22.43
CA PHE A 52 5.15 -10.29 22.79
C PHE A 52 4.64 -8.90 23.18
N ASP A 53 5.40 -8.15 23.98
CA ASP A 53 5.05 -6.78 24.35
C ASP A 53 4.94 -5.87 23.13
N TRP A 54 5.94 -5.89 22.25
CA TRP A 54 5.91 -5.14 21.00
C TRP A 54 4.72 -5.52 20.12
N HIS A 55 4.44 -6.82 19.97
CA HIS A 55 3.30 -7.30 19.19
C HIS A 55 1.97 -6.81 19.78
N ARG A 56 1.81 -6.90 21.12
CA ARG A 56 0.62 -6.41 21.83
C ARG A 56 0.44 -4.90 21.68
N TRP A 57 1.52 -4.12 21.84
CA TRP A 57 1.48 -2.66 21.68
C TRP A 57 1.11 -2.25 20.26
N LEU A 58 1.70 -2.89 19.25
CA LEU A 58 1.37 -2.65 17.86
C LEU A 58 -0.07 -3.05 17.55
N GLY A 59 -0.54 -4.19 18.07
CA GLY A 59 -1.91 -4.67 17.88
C GLY A 59 -2.96 -3.72 18.48
N VAL A 60 -2.78 -3.28 19.72
CA VAL A 60 -3.70 -2.33 20.39
C VAL A 60 -3.65 -0.96 19.70
N SER A 61 -2.46 -0.47 19.34
CA SER A 61 -2.31 0.81 18.63
C SER A 61 -2.99 0.76 17.26
N ALA A 62 -2.79 -0.34 16.52
CA ALA A 62 -3.46 -0.57 15.24
C ALA A 62 -4.98 -0.59 15.42
N PHE A 63 -5.50 -1.25 16.47
CA PHE A 63 -6.92 -1.28 16.75
C PHE A 63 -7.51 0.12 16.95
N GLY A 64 -6.87 0.97 17.75
CA GLY A 64 -7.28 2.37 17.91
C GLY A 64 -7.30 3.14 16.58
N LEU A 65 -6.26 2.99 15.76
CA LEU A 65 -6.19 3.61 14.43
C LEU A 65 -7.25 3.08 13.47
N ILE A 66 -7.58 1.79 13.54
CA ILE A 66 -8.64 1.15 12.75
C ILE A 66 -10.00 1.71 13.14
N LEU A 67 -10.31 1.86 14.43
CA LEU A 67 -11.55 2.48 14.90
C LEU A 67 -11.66 3.92 14.41
N ALA A 68 -10.61 4.72 14.57
CA ALA A 68 -10.56 6.09 14.06
C ALA A 68 -10.79 6.13 12.54
N ARG A 69 -10.18 5.20 11.80
CA ARG A 69 -10.36 5.06 10.35
C ARG A 69 -11.81 4.72 9.97
N LEU A 70 -12.46 3.82 10.70
CA LEU A 70 -13.87 3.45 10.48
C LEU A 70 -14.79 4.64 10.75
N LEU A 71 -14.56 5.42 11.81
CA LEU A 71 -15.30 6.64 12.10
C LEU A 71 -15.14 7.69 11.00
N VAL A 72 -13.92 7.94 10.53
CA VAL A 72 -13.67 8.86 9.41
C VAL A 72 -14.37 8.39 8.14
N ARG A 73 -14.37 7.08 7.88
CA ARG A 73 -15.04 6.50 6.71
C ARG A 73 -16.57 6.57 6.81
N ALA A 74 -17.13 6.45 8.00
CA ALA A 74 -18.57 6.61 8.24
C ALA A 74 -19.00 8.07 8.10
N ALA A 75 -18.17 9.02 8.57
CA ALA A 75 -18.42 10.45 8.47
C ALA A 75 -18.28 11.02 7.05
N ARG A 76 -17.48 10.39 6.18
CA ARG A 76 -17.23 10.85 4.80
C ARG A 76 -17.87 9.92 3.77
N ARG A 77 -18.62 10.47 2.82
CA ARG A 77 -19.07 9.70 1.64
C ARG A 77 -17.84 9.21 0.87
N ALA A 78 -17.82 7.93 0.52
CA ALA A 78 -16.80 7.43 -0.41
C ALA A 78 -17.01 8.07 -1.79
N PRO A 79 -15.92 8.40 -2.50
CA PRO A 79 -16.03 8.83 -3.87
C PRO A 79 -16.77 7.79 -4.71
N PRO A 80 -17.58 8.21 -5.68
CA PRO A 80 -18.27 7.29 -6.57
C PRO A 80 -17.24 6.41 -7.31
N PRO A 81 -17.52 5.10 -7.46
CA PRO A 81 -16.65 4.21 -8.21
C PRO A 81 -16.52 4.69 -9.66
N LEU A 82 -15.36 4.45 -10.28
CA LEU A 82 -15.12 4.84 -11.67
C LEU A 82 -16.23 4.29 -12.58
N PRO A 83 -16.89 5.14 -13.41
CA PRO A 83 -18.03 4.75 -14.24
C PRO A 83 -17.75 3.58 -15.20
N SER A 84 -16.48 3.36 -15.54
CA SER A 84 -16.01 2.37 -16.52
C SER A 84 -15.72 0.96 -15.96
N LEU A 85 -15.88 0.71 -14.66
CA LEU A 85 -15.55 -0.60 -14.08
C LEU A 85 -16.64 -1.66 -14.38
N PRO A 86 -16.27 -2.83 -14.97
CA PRO A 86 -17.13 -4.01 -15.07
C PRO A 86 -17.83 -4.33 -13.75
N ARG A 87 -19.09 -4.77 -13.81
CA ARG A 87 -19.90 -5.08 -12.61
C ARG A 87 -19.20 -6.08 -11.67
N ALA A 88 -18.54 -7.10 -12.23
CA ALA A 88 -17.77 -8.08 -11.46
C ALA A 88 -16.60 -7.45 -10.69
N GLN A 89 -15.86 -6.53 -11.31
CA GLN A 89 -14.74 -5.83 -10.65
C GLN A 89 -15.23 -4.88 -9.55
N ARG A 90 -16.38 -4.22 -9.75
CA ARG A 90 -17.02 -3.43 -8.69
C ARG A 90 -17.43 -4.28 -7.50
N TRP A 91 -18.05 -5.43 -7.73
CA TRP A 91 -18.43 -6.35 -6.66
C TRP A 91 -17.22 -6.86 -5.89
N LEU A 92 -16.18 -7.29 -6.62
CA LEU A 92 -14.94 -7.77 -6.00
C LEU A 92 -14.27 -6.68 -5.16
N ALA A 93 -14.23 -5.44 -5.65
CA ALA A 93 -13.67 -4.32 -4.88
C ALA A 93 -14.44 -4.07 -3.57
N HIS A 94 -15.78 -4.11 -3.59
CA HIS A 94 -16.58 -3.97 -2.36
C HIS A 94 -16.36 -5.14 -1.41
N ALA A 95 -16.35 -6.38 -1.92
CA ALA A 95 -16.12 -7.58 -1.13
C ALA A 95 -14.74 -7.55 -0.46
N THR A 96 -13.68 -7.18 -1.18
CA THR A 96 -12.34 -7.03 -0.62
C THR A 96 -12.29 -5.98 0.48
N HIS A 97 -12.92 -4.81 0.27
CA HIS A 97 -12.94 -3.77 1.32
C HIS A 97 -13.73 -4.21 2.56
N ALA A 98 -14.89 -4.87 2.38
CA ALA A 98 -15.68 -5.39 3.48
C ALA A 98 -14.90 -6.46 4.27
N ALA A 99 -14.24 -7.39 3.57
CA ALA A 99 -13.40 -8.41 4.18
C ALA A 99 -12.23 -7.78 4.95
N LEU A 100 -11.55 -6.78 4.38
CA LEU A 100 -10.49 -6.05 5.09
C LEU A 100 -11.00 -5.40 6.37
N TYR A 101 -12.15 -4.71 6.34
CA TYR A 101 -12.67 -4.08 7.54
C TYR A 101 -13.01 -5.08 8.63
N LEU A 102 -13.64 -6.20 8.27
CA LEU A 102 -13.96 -7.26 9.20
C LEU A 102 -12.68 -7.86 9.82
N LEU A 103 -11.71 -8.24 8.98
CA LEU A 103 -10.48 -8.89 9.42
C LEU A 103 -9.58 -7.96 10.23
N MET A 104 -9.50 -6.68 9.86
CA MET A 104 -8.75 -5.66 10.61
C MET A 104 -9.28 -5.45 12.03
N VAL A 105 -10.58 -5.67 12.27
CA VAL A 105 -11.18 -5.60 13.61
C VAL A 105 -11.06 -6.94 14.32
N ALA A 106 -11.35 -8.04 13.63
CA ALA A 106 -11.33 -9.38 14.21
C ALA A 106 -9.94 -9.81 14.68
N ALA A 107 -8.88 -9.45 13.95
CA ALA A 107 -7.50 -9.79 14.32
C ALA A 107 -7.08 -9.22 15.69
N PRO A 108 -7.11 -7.90 15.95
CA PRO A 108 -6.75 -7.36 17.25
C PRO A 108 -7.72 -7.75 18.36
N VAL A 109 -9.02 -7.88 18.07
CA VAL A 109 -10.00 -8.34 19.07
C VAL A 109 -9.69 -9.76 19.52
N SER A 110 -9.46 -10.69 18.59
CA SER A 110 -9.09 -12.08 18.95
C SER A 110 -7.77 -12.15 19.73
N GLY A 111 -6.78 -11.32 19.39
CA GLY A 111 -5.50 -11.26 20.11
C GLY A 111 -5.63 -10.67 21.52
N TYR A 112 -6.50 -9.68 21.69
CA TYR A 112 -6.83 -9.13 23.00
C TYR A 112 -7.50 -10.17 23.90
N LEU A 113 -8.51 -10.86 23.37
CA LEU A 113 -9.20 -11.93 24.10
C LEU A 113 -8.26 -13.10 24.42
N LEU A 114 -7.34 -13.44 23.51
CA LEU A 114 -6.30 -14.45 23.75
C LEU A 114 -5.43 -14.06 24.97
N SER A 115 -4.96 -12.81 25.01
CA SER A 115 -4.15 -12.31 26.14
C SER A 115 -4.93 -12.38 27.46
N ASN A 116 -6.22 -12.03 27.46
CA ASN A 116 -7.09 -12.14 28.63
C ASN A 116 -7.23 -13.60 29.10
N ARG A 117 -7.40 -14.55 28.18
CA ARG A 117 -7.50 -15.98 28.54
C ARG A 117 -6.18 -16.57 29.04
N MET A 118 -5.05 -16.06 28.58
CA MET A 118 -3.72 -16.38 29.12
C MET A 118 -3.49 -15.81 30.52
N GLY A 119 -4.28 -14.82 30.95
CA GLY A 119 -4.08 -14.11 32.21
C GLY A 119 -3.03 -13.01 32.13
N GLU A 120 -2.66 -12.62 30.91
CA GLU A 120 -1.66 -11.60 30.64
C GLU A 120 -2.33 -10.22 30.61
N VAL A 121 -1.88 -9.33 31.49
CA VAL A 121 -2.33 -7.93 31.50
C VAL A 121 -1.54 -7.16 30.45
N ILE A 122 -2.25 -6.52 29.52
CA ILE A 122 -1.61 -5.69 28.50
C ILE A 122 -1.36 -4.30 29.10
N VAL A 123 -0.10 -4.00 29.40
CA VAL A 123 0.33 -2.66 29.80
C VAL A 123 0.80 -1.90 28.57
N LEU A 124 -0.05 -1.01 28.05
CA LEU A 124 0.25 -0.23 26.85
C LEU A 124 1.36 0.78 27.13
N PHE A 125 2.50 0.64 26.42
CA PHE A 125 3.70 1.48 26.55
C PHE A 125 4.21 1.65 27.99
N GLY A 126 3.89 0.73 28.90
CA GLY A 126 4.24 0.85 30.32
C GLY A 126 3.43 1.89 31.11
N VAL A 127 2.41 2.52 30.51
CA VAL A 127 1.66 3.64 31.14
C VAL A 127 0.20 3.33 31.42
N ALA A 128 -0.44 2.47 30.63
CA ALA A 128 -1.87 2.22 30.75
C ALA A 128 -2.17 0.72 30.73
N GLU A 129 -2.67 0.20 31.84
CA GLU A 129 -3.13 -1.19 31.93
C GLU A 129 -4.53 -1.31 31.32
N LEU A 130 -4.67 -2.23 30.36
CA LEU A 130 -5.95 -2.52 29.76
C LEU A 130 -6.71 -3.55 30.61
N PRO A 131 -8.00 -3.31 30.91
CA PRO A 131 -8.76 -4.17 31.80
C PRO A 131 -9.04 -5.53 31.16
N SER A 132 -8.79 -6.61 31.89
CA SER A 132 -9.19 -7.94 31.42
C SER A 132 -10.72 -8.03 31.36
N LEU A 133 -11.26 -8.30 30.18
CA LEU A 133 -12.70 -8.47 29.96
C LEU A 133 -13.16 -9.90 30.27
N LEU A 134 -12.23 -10.85 30.19
CA LEU A 134 -12.46 -12.27 30.42
C LEU A 134 -11.52 -12.79 31.50
N GLY A 135 -11.97 -13.80 32.26
CA GLY A 135 -11.10 -14.56 33.16
C GLY A 135 -10.19 -15.53 32.40
N THR A 136 -9.23 -16.12 33.09
CA THR A 136 -8.35 -17.16 32.53
C THR A 136 -9.13 -18.43 32.17
N ASP A 137 -8.83 -19.01 31.01
CA ASP A 137 -9.40 -20.29 30.57
C ASP A 137 -8.48 -20.93 29.50
N HIS A 138 -7.73 -21.96 29.91
CA HIS A 138 -6.78 -22.64 29.04
C HIS A 138 -7.43 -23.42 27.89
N ALA A 139 -8.66 -23.89 28.04
CA ALA A 139 -9.36 -24.60 26.97
C ALA A 139 -9.72 -23.63 25.83
N GLN A 140 -10.15 -22.41 26.18
CA GLN A 140 -10.45 -21.37 25.19
C GLN A 140 -9.19 -20.71 24.62
N MET A 141 -8.07 -20.75 25.33
CA MET A 141 -6.79 -20.19 24.87
C MET A 141 -6.37 -20.77 23.52
N GLN A 142 -6.34 -22.11 23.38
CA GLN A 142 -5.92 -22.77 22.14
C GLN A 142 -6.85 -22.41 20.97
N LEU A 143 -8.15 -22.33 21.21
CA LEU A 143 -9.13 -21.91 20.21
C LEU A 143 -8.86 -20.46 19.75
N LEU A 144 -8.68 -19.54 20.70
CA LEU A 144 -8.42 -18.13 20.40
C LEU A 144 -7.08 -17.92 19.70
N GLU A 145 -6.05 -18.70 20.06
CA GLU A 145 -4.77 -18.72 19.35
C GLU A 145 -4.99 -19.11 17.88
N GLN A 146 -5.75 -20.17 17.64
CA GLN A 146 -6.02 -20.65 16.30
C GLN A 146 -6.85 -19.65 15.48
N VAL A 147 -7.87 -19.06 16.10
CA VAL A 147 -8.70 -18.00 15.51
C VAL A 147 -7.83 -16.79 15.17
N HIS A 148 -7.00 -16.33 16.10
CA HIS A 148 -6.12 -15.19 15.89
C HIS A 148 -5.14 -15.46 14.73
N LYS A 149 -4.48 -16.61 14.74
CA LYS A 149 -3.54 -17.02 13.68
C LYS A 149 -4.19 -17.04 12.29
N TRP A 150 -5.32 -17.75 12.13
CA TRP A 150 -5.99 -17.83 10.84
C TRP A 150 -6.59 -16.50 10.39
N THR A 151 -7.12 -15.70 11.32
CA THR A 151 -7.63 -14.36 11.01
C THR A 151 -6.52 -13.46 10.47
N ASN A 152 -5.31 -13.53 11.04
CA ASN A 152 -4.16 -12.77 10.56
C ASN A 152 -3.67 -13.26 9.19
N TYR A 153 -3.59 -14.57 8.94
CA TYR A 153 -3.23 -15.07 7.61
C TYR A 153 -4.27 -14.68 6.55
N ALA A 154 -5.55 -14.76 6.87
CA ALA A 154 -6.61 -14.27 5.99
C ALA A 154 -6.46 -12.76 5.72
N LEU A 155 -6.20 -11.96 6.75
CA LEU A 155 -5.96 -10.52 6.62
C LEU A 155 -4.78 -10.24 5.68
N MET A 156 -3.65 -10.92 5.87
CA MET A 156 -2.46 -10.79 5.02
C MET A 156 -2.76 -11.15 3.57
N ALA A 157 -3.46 -12.26 3.33
CA ALA A 157 -3.82 -12.70 1.98
C ALA A 157 -4.75 -11.68 1.27
N VAL A 158 -5.78 -11.20 1.97
CA VAL A 158 -6.71 -10.20 1.42
C VAL A 158 -6.01 -8.85 1.24
N ALA A 159 -5.11 -8.46 2.13
CA ALA A 159 -4.31 -7.25 1.98
C ALA A 159 -3.37 -7.34 0.77
N ALA A 160 -2.72 -8.48 0.55
CA ALA A 160 -1.90 -8.72 -0.65
C ALA A 160 -2.74 -8.64 -1.92
N LEU A 161 -3.94 -9.24 -1.93
CA LEU A 161 -4.88 -9.12 -3.05
C LEU A 161 -5.30 -7.66 -3.29
N HIS A 162 -5.58 -6.91 -2.23
CA HIS A 162 -5.92 -5.49 -2.30
C HIS A 162 -4.80 -4.68 -2.95
N VAL A 163 -3.54 -4.91 -2.54
CA VAL A 163 -2.37 -4.27 -3.14
C VAL A 163 -2.23 -4.67 -4.61
N ALA A 164 -2.30 -5.96 -4.93
CA ALA A 164 -2.18 -6.48 -6.29
C ALA A 164 -3.26 -5.94 -7.24
N ALA A 165 -4.50 -5.78 -6.76
CA ALA A 165 -5.58 -5.20 -7.55
C ALA A 165 -5.28 -3.76 -7.99
N ASN A 166 -4.60 -2.96 -7.16
CA ASN A 166 -4.20 -1.60 -7.52
C ASN A 166 -3.11 -1.58 -8.61
N PHE A 167 -2.22 -2.57 -8.63
CA PHE A 167 -1.19 -2.68 -9.68
C PHE A 167 -1.75 -3.20 -11.01
N ARG A 168 -2.63 -4.22 -10.96
CA ARG A 168 -3.19 -4.85 -12.18
C ARG A 168 -4.18 -3.96 -12.93
N ILE A 169 -4.84 -3.01 -12.26
CA ILE A 169 -5.81 -2.09 -12.88
C ILE A 169 -5.11 -0.96 -13.70
N GLY A 170 -3.77 -0.91 -13.73
CA GLY A 170 -3.03 -0.34 -14.86
C GLY A 170 -3.17 1.17 -15.10
N SER A 171 -3.53 1.97 -14.09
CA SER A 171 -3.42 3.44 -14.20
C SER A 171 -2.33 3.94 -13.24
N PRO A 172 -1.26 4.60 -13.73
CA PRO A 172 -0.28 5.27 -12.87
C PRO A 172 -0.91 6.27 -11.88
N SER A 173 -2.10 6.79 -12.24
CA SER A 173 -2.93 7.62 -11.37
C SER A 173 -3.43 6.88 -10.14
N MET A 174 -3.58 5.54 -10.21
CA MET A 174 -4.07 4.65 -9.14
C MET A 174 -2.96 4.17 -8.16
N LEU A 175 -1.70 4.50 -8.38
CA LEU A 175 -0.64 4.26 -7.38
C LEU A 175 -0.19 5.57 -6.74
N THR A 176 -0.23 6.66 -7.51
CA THR A 176 0.24 7.99 -7.08
C THR A 176 -0.75 8.74 -6.17
N TRP A 177 -2.06 8.53 -6.33
CA TRP A 177 -3.11 9.22 -5.56
C TRP A 177 -3.21 8.86 -4.07
N ARG A 178 -2.71 7.68 -3.63
CA ARG A 178 -2.70 7.30 -2.21
C ARG A 178 -1.36 7.57 -1.54
N LEU A 179 -0.28 7.91 -2.23
CA LEU A 179 1.02 8.15 -1.60
C LEU A 179 1.03 9.48 -0.83
N PRO A 180 1.76 9.58 0.30
CA PRO A 180 2.03 10.88 0.91
C PRO A 180 2.83 11.76 -0.07
N ALA A 181 2.60 13.07 -0.04
CA ALA A 181 3.12 14.06 -1.00
C ALA A 181 4.61 13.94 -1.40
N PRO A 182 5.58 13.58 -0.53
CA PRO A 182 6.97 13.39 -0.98
C PRO A 182 7.18 12.12 -1.82
N ALA A 183 6.40 11.05 -1.58
CA ALA A 183 6.54 9.77 -2.27
C ALA A 183 5.88 9.79 -3.68
N SER A 184 4.85 10.62 -3.89
CA SER A 184 4.27 10.81 -5.23
C SER A 184 5.29 11.39 -6.22
N THR A 185 6.15 12.30 -5.79
CA THR A 185 7.11 13.00 -6.67
C THR A 185 8.23 12.08 -7.16
N MET A 186 8.69 11.16 -6.31
CA MET A 186 9.75 10.21 -6.63
C MET A 186 9.25 9.11 -7.58
N VAL A 187 8.04 8.59 -7.35
CA VAL A 187 7.40 7.59 -8.22
C VAL A 187 7.00 8.20 -9.57
N THR A 188 6.47 9.43 -9.61
CA THR A 188 6.20 10.13 -10.87
C THR A 188 7.48 10.37 -11.68
N ARG A 189 8.60 10.72 -11.01
CA ARG A 189 9.91 10.85 -11.68
C ARG A 189 10.42 9.52 -12.24
N MET A 190 10.35 8.44 -11.47
CA MET A 190 10.77 7.11 -11.95
C MET A 190 9.89 6.58 -13.08
N ALA A 191 8.57 6.77 -12.99
CA ALA A 191 7.64 6.42 -14.06
C ALA A 191 7.90 7.22 -15.34
N SER A 192 8.29 8.50 -15.24
CA SER A 192 8.66 9.32 -16.41
C SER A 192 9.97 8.87 -17.09
N VAL A 193 10.89 8.28 -16.32
CA VAL A 193 12.14 7.70 -16.85
C VAL A 193 11.86 6.40 -17.62
N VAL A 194 10.94 5.56 -17.12
CA VAL A 194 10.56 4.30 -17.77
C VAL A 194 9.63 4.51 -18.96
N ALA A 195 8.79 5.54 -18.95
CA ALA A 195 7.85 5.84 -20.04
C ALA A 195 8.46 6.68 -21.18
N SER A 196 9.76 7.01 -21.13
CA SER A 196 10.40 7.84 -22.16
C SER A 196 10.57 7.05 -23.47
N PRO A 197 9.92 7.42 -24.58
CA PRO A 197 9.98 6.67 -25.86
C PRO A 197 11.35 6.73 -26.54
N ALA A 198 12.32 7.42 -25.95
CA ALA A 198 13.61 7.72 -26.56
C ALA A 198 14.61 6.55 -26.57
N GLN A 199 14.35 5.45 -25.83
CA GLN A 199 15.29 4.32 -25.72
C GLN A 199 15.04 3.18 -26.72
N SER A 200 13.91 3.15 -27.43
CA SER A 200 13.62 2.07 -28.39
C SER A 200 14.37 2.19 -29.72
N LYS A 201 14.98 3.35 -30.03
CA LYS A 201 15.67 3.58 -31.32
C LYS A 201 17.11 3.01 -31.40
N GLY A 202 17.62 2.38 -30.33
CA GLY A 202 18.99 1.86 -30.27
C GLY A 202 19.15 0.42 -30.78
N TRP A 203 18.09 -0.37 -30.78
CA TRP A 203 18.14 -1.81 -31.08
C TRP A 203 18.24 -2.12 -32.58
N ASP A 204 17.72 -1.25 -33.45
CA ASP A 204 17.72 -1.46 -34.91
C ASP A 204 19.11 -1.29 -35.57
N ARG A 205 20.08 -0.72 -34.84
CA ARG A 205 21.43 -0.43 -35.34
C ARG A 205 22.34 -1.68 -35.43
N TRP A 206 21.97 -2.78 -34.79
CA TRP A 206 22.79 -4.00 -34.75
C TRP A 206 22.52 -4.99 -35.90
N HIS A 207 21.46 -4.77 -36.68
CA HIS A 207 21.05 -5.68 -37.77
C HIS A 207 21.14 -5.08 -39.18
N SER A 208 21.72 -3.89 -39.35
CA SER A 208 21.98 -3.34 -40.69
C SER A 208 23.14 -4.10 -41.37
N PRO A 209 22.95 -4.68 -42.57
CA PRO A 209 24.05 -5.23 -43.35
C PRO A 209 25.05 -4.13 -43.66
N TRP A 210 26.34 -4.44 -43.54
CA TRP A 210 27.43 -3.53 -43.93
C TRP A 210 27.35 -3.27 -45.43
N THR A 211 26.67 -2.19 -45.84
CA THR A 211 26.74 -1.71 -47.22
C THR A 211 28.00 -0.89 -47.39
N THR A 212 28.90 -1.39 -48.23
CA THR A 212 30.11 -0.72 -48.68
C THR A 212 29.76 0.61 -49.35
N SER A 213 30.38 1.70 -48.87
CA SER A 213 30.25 3.03 -49.44
C SER A 213 30.89 3.08 -50.83
N GLY A 214 30.06 3.20 -51.86
CA GLY A 214 30.49 3.55 -53.21
C GLY A 214 30.94 5.00 -53.29
N HIS A 215 32.10 5.22 -53.90
CA HIS A 215 32.62 6.52 -54.29
C HIS A 215 31.63 7.28 -55.20
N GLY A 216 31.30 8.52 -54.82
CA GLY A 216 30.51 9.44 -55.62
C GLY A 216 31.12 10.84 -55.59
N SER A 217 31.54 11.29 -56.76
CA SER A 217 32.19 12.55 -57.17
C SER A 217 31.78 13.84 -56.46
N VAL A 218 32.80 14.67 -56.18
CA VAL A 218 32.71 16.09 -55.80
C VAL A 218 32.45 16.94 -57.06
N PRO A 219 31.45 17.84 -57.07
CA PRO A 219 31.36 18.88 -58.09
C PRO A 219 32.19 20.11 -57.69
N CYS A 220 33.06 20.53 -58.59
CA CYS A 220 33.76 21.81 -58.56
C CYS A 220 32.77 22.93 -58.95
N SER A 221 32.53 23.90 -58.06
CA SER A 221 31.79 25.11 -58.39
C SER A 221 32.69 26.33 -58.22
N THR A 222 33.10 26.86 -59.35
CA THR A 222 33.61 28.22 -59.54
C THR A 222 32.46 29.20 -59.47
N ALA A 223 32.53 30.18 -58.58
CA ALA A 223 31.71 31.39 -58.67
C ALA A 223 32.48 32.61 -58.14
N THR A 224 32.54 33.59 -59.02
CA THR A 224 33.37 34.79 -59.03
C THR A 224 32.64 35.98 -58.40
N LEU A 225 33.44 36.94 -57.92
CA LEU A 225 33.20 38.39 -57.88
C LEU A 225 32.12 38.98 -56.95
N GLY A 226 32.59 39.71 -55.94
CA GLY A 226 31.92 40.87 -55.36
C GLY A 226 32.95 41.96 -55.04
N ARG A 227 32.85 43.12 -55.71
CA ARG A 227 33.65 44.33 -55.52
C ARG A 227 32.71 45.47 -55.12
N ALA A 228 33.25 46.44 -54.37
CA ALA A 228 32.74 47.77 -54.00
C ALA A 228 31.86 47.79 -52.74
N HIS A 229 32.03 48.69 -51.77
CA HIS A 229 32.81 49.93 -51.65
C HIS A 229 33.58 49.99 -50.32
#